data_AF-A0A2D6LSG4-F1
#
_entry.id   AF-A0A2D6LSG4-F1
#
_cell.length_a   1.000
_cell.length_b   1.000
_cell.length_c   1.000
_cell.angle_alpha   90.00
_cell.angle_beta   90.00
_cell.angle_gamma   90.00
#
_symmetry.space_group_name_H-M   'P 1'
#
loop_
_entity.id
_entity.type
_entity.pdbx_description
1 polymer ?
#
loop_
_entity_poly.entity_id
_entity_poly.type
_entity_poly.pdbx_seq_one_letter_code
_entity_poly.pdbx_strand_id
1 'polypeptide(L)'
;MPVTPPILGEDIRQWGRQLNLFLTRNLGKLYHKTTEDNPSENGIFLWDETKNYPVVSAQNAFKQVAMKQTTPSSSVGAAGDSAGMIAWDTNYIYICTAAHDGSTAIWKRVALSTY
;
A
#
# COMPACT_ATOMS: atom_id res chain seq x y z
N MET A 1 -7.59 -1.36 -14.58
CA MET A 1 -7.59 -2.32 -15.71
C MET A 1 -6.15 -2.70 -16.03
N PRO A 2 -5.83 -4.00 -16.17
CA PRO A 2 -4.55 -4.43 -16.72
C PRO A 2 -4.39 -3.81 -18.11
N VAL A 3 -3.35 -3.00 -18.32
CA VAL A 3 -3.05 -2.50 -19.66
C VAL A 3 -2.66 -3.71 -20.50
N THR A 4 -3.43 -3.99 -21.54
CA THR A 4 -3.10 -5.10 -22.44
C THR A 4 -1.86 -4.73 -23.26
N PRO A 5 -0.90 -5.66 -23.42
CA PRO A 5 0.23 -5.44 -24.31
C PRO A 5 -0.29 -5.03 -25.70
N PRO A 6 0.28 -3.99 -26.33
CA PRO A 6 -0.17 -3.55 -27.64
C PRO A 6 0.01 -4.67 -28.67
N ILE A 7 -1.08 -5.01 -29.37
CA ILE A 7 -1.06 -5.99 -30.46
C ILE A 7 -0.65 -5.24 -31.74
N LEU A 8 0.52 -5.56 -32.29
CA LEU A 8 1.03 -4.91 -33.50
C LEU A 8 1.31 -5.97 -34.57
N GLY A 9 0.37 -6.12 -35.51
CA GLY A 9 0.56 -6.84 -36.77
C GLY A 9 0.67 -8.38 -36.67
N GLU A 10 0.94 -9.01 -37.82
CA GLU A 10 1.05 -10.47 -37.99
C GLU A 10 2.39 -11.07 -37.53
N ASP A 11 3.40 -10.24 -37.21
CA ASP A 11 4.73 -10.71 -36.79
C ASP A 11 4.81 -11.05 -35.30
N ILE A 12 4.75 -12.35 -34.99
CA ILE A 12 4.87 -12.90 -33.64
C ILE A 12 6.18 -12.51 -32.93
N ARG A 13 7.28 -12.28 -33.67
CA ARG A 13 8.57 -11.89 -33.09
C ARG A 13 8.53 -10.43 -32.63
N GLN A 14 7.86 -9.56 -33.39
CA GLN A 14 7.63 -8.18 -33.00
C GLN A 14 6.72 -8.12 -31.78
N TRP A 15 5.64 -8.88 -31.77
CA TRP A 15 4.77 -9.02 -30.60
C TRP A 15 5.55 -9.48 -29.36
N GLY A 16 6.39 -10.52 -29.47
CA GLY A 16 7.16 -11.03 -28.34
C GLY A 16 8.13 -10.00 -27.74
N ARG A 17 8.79 -9.18 -28.59
CA ARG A 17 9.64 -8.08 -28.11
C ARG A 17 8.84 -7.00 -27.38
N GLN A 18 7.67 -6.65 -27.88
CA GLN A 18 6.79 -5.66 -27.24
C GLN A 18 6.21 -6.18 -25.93
N LEU A 19 5.84 -7.46 -25.86
CA LEU A 19 5.40 -8.11 -24.63
C LEU A 19 6.50 -8.07 -23.56
N ASN A 20 7.73 -8.43 -23.91
CA ASN A 20 8.86 -8.37 -22.97
C ASN A 20 9.09 -6.94 -22.46
N LEU A 21 9.09 -5.94 -23.34
CA LEU A 21 9.22 -4.53 -22.94
C LEU A 21 8.07 -4.09 -22.02
N PHE A 22 6.85 -4.53 -22.32
CA PHE A 22 5.68 -4.22 -21.51
C PHE A 22 5.78 -4.86 -20.12
N LEU A 23 6.14 -6.14 -20.03
CA LEU A 23 6.31 -6.86 -18.77
C LEU A 23 7.45 -6.25 -17.95
N THR A 24 8.61 -5.98 -18.55
CA THR A 24 9.72 -5.31 -17.85
C THR A 24 9.31 -3.95 -17.26
N ARG A 25 8.43 -3.20 -17.93
CA ARG A 25 7.95 -1.89 -17.45
C ARG A 25 6.86 -1.97 -16.39
N ASN A 26 6.12 -3.07 -16.29
CA ASN A 26 4.88 -3.12 -15.52
C ASN A 26 4.79 -4.25 -14.49
N LEU A 27 5.62 -5.30 -14.59
CA LEU A 27 5.52 -6.48 -13.72
C LEU A 27 5.78 -6.16 -12.24
N GLY A 28 6.65 -5.20 -11.94
CA GLY A 28 6.96 -4.77 -10.57
C GLY A 28 5.99 -3.73 -9.98
N LYS A 29 5.01 -3.25 -10.76
CA LYS A 29 4.07 -2.23 -10.28
C LYS A 29 2.90 -2.90 -9.55
N LEU A 30 2.44 -2.27 -8.47
CA LEU A 30 1.15 -2.60 -7.89
C LEU A 30 0.03 -2.16 -8.85
N TYR A 31 -0.94 -3.03 -9.08
CA TYR A 31 -2.13 -2.68 -9.86
C TYR A 31 -3.11 -1.88 -9.00
N HIS A 32 -3.85 -0.95 -9.58
CA HIS A 32 -4.80 -0.14 -8.82
C HIS A 32 -6.10 -0.93 -8.60
N LYS A 33 -6.60 -0.91 -7.37
CA LYS A 33 -7.87 -1.53 -6.99
C LYS A 33 -9.02 -0.79 -7.66
N THR A 34 -9.89 -1.57 -8.27
CA THR A 34 -11.11 -1.18 -8.97
C THR A 34 -12.32 -1.75 -8.24
N THR A 35 -13.53 -1.38 -8.69
CA THR A 35 -14.78 -1.95 -8.19
C THR A 35 -15.03 -3.39 -8.64
N GLU A 36 -14.29 -3.86 -9.67
CA GLU A 36 -14.44 -5.19 -10.25
C GLU A 36 -13.52 -6.24 -9.61
N ASP A 37 -12.54 -5.81 -8.82
CA ASP A 37 -11.59 -6.72 -8.18
C ASP A 37 -12.26 -7.60 -7.13
N ASN A 38 -12.03 -8.91 -7.21
CA ASN A 38 -12.62 -9.92 -6.33
C ASN A 38 -11.59 -10.42 -5.30
N PRO A 39 -11.81 -10.23 -3.99
CA PRO A 39 -10.90 -10.68 -2.93
C PRO A 39 -11.05 -12.17 -2.58
N SER A 40 -11.79 -12.98 -3.35
CA SER A 40 -11.99 -14.41 -3.08
C SER A 40 -10.72 -15.24 -3.24
N GLU A 41 -9.77 -14.77 -4.05
CA GLU A 41 -8.43 -15.33 -4.14
C GLU A 41 -7.50 -14.57 -3.18
N ASN A 42 -6.78 -15.29 -2.33
CA ASN A 42 -5.85 -14.69 -1.36
C ASN A 42 -4.51 -14.34 -2.04
N GLY A 43 -3.91 -13.21 -1.66
CA GLY A 43 -2.54 -12.83 -2.06
C GLY A 43 -2.44 -11.84 -3.22
N ILE A 44 -3.55 -11.27 -3.70
CA ILE A 44 -3.55 -10.21 -4.71
C ILE A 44 -3.19 -8.88 -4.04
N PHE A 45 -2.05 -8.30 -4.42
CA PHE A 45 -1.62 -6.97 -3.97
C PHE A 45 -2.08 -5.88 -4.93
N LEU A 46 -2.77 -4.86 -4.40
CA LEU A 46 -3.29 -3.72 -5.17
C LEU A 46 -3.00 -2.40 -4.44
N TRP A 47 -3.06 -1.29 -5.16
CA TRP A 47 -3.08 0.07 -4.61
C TRP A 47 -4.53 0.57 -4.48
N ASP A 48 -4.99 0.89 -3.27
CA ASP A 48 -6.31 1.50 -3.06
C ASP A 48 -6.18 3.02 -3.18
N GLU A 49 -6.62 3.59 -4.31
CA GLU A 49 -6.55 5.03 -4.57
C GLU A 49 -7.42 5.86 -3.62
N THR A 50 -8.59 5.34 -3.25
CA THR A 50 -9.52 6.06 -2.37
C THR A 50 -8.94 6.24 -0.99
N LYS A 51 -8.22 5.22 -0.50
CA LYS A 51 -7.66 5.19 0.84
C LYS A 51 -6.16 5.51 0.88
N ASN A 52 -5.54 5.62 -0.30
CA ASN A 52 -4.14 5.99 -0.53
C ASN A 52 -3.13 5.04 0.16
N TYR A 53 -3.33 3.72 0.03
CA TYR A 53 -2.41 2.70 0.56
C TYR A 53 -2.45 1.36 -0.20
N PRO A 54 -1.39 0.55 -0.11
CA PRO A 54 -1.41 -0.83 -0.62
C PRO A 54 -2.35 -1.72 0.21
N VAL A 55 -3.04 -2.63 -0.47
CA VAL A 55 -3.91 -3.65 0.11
C VAL A 55 -3.54 -5.04 -0.42
N VAL A 56 -3.85 -6.08 0.36
CA VAL A 56 -3.74 -7.49 -0.03
C VAL A 56 -5.09 -8.19 0.16
N SER A 57 -5.50 -9.03 -0.79
CA SER A 57 -6.70 -9.87 -0.62
C SER A 57 -6.44 -10.98 0.40
N ALA A 58 -7.28 -11.06 1.42
CA ALA A 58 -7.23 -12.10 2.43
C ALA A 58 -8.61 -12.30 3.05
N GLN A 59 -9.06 -13.55 3.14
CA GLN A 59 -10.33 -13.91 3.81
C GLN A 59 -11.54 -13.15 3.23
N ASN A 60 -11.66 -13.11 1.89
CA ASN A 60 -12.74 -12.40 1.18
C ASN A 60 -12.80 -10.88 1.42
N ALA A 61 -11.69 -10.25 1.82
CA ALA A 61 -11.59 -8.81 1.98
C ALA A 61 -10.23 -8.28 1.49
N PHE A 62 -10.21 -7.05 0.98
CA PHE A 62 -8.96 -6.30 0.80
C PHE A 62 -8.54 -5.67 2.13
N LYS A 63 -7.39 -6.10 2.64
CA LYS A 63 -6.83 -5.61 3.91
C LYS A 63 -5.65 -4.69 3.66
N GLN A 64 -5.56 -3.60 4.41
CA GLN A 64 -4.44 -2.68 4.33
C GLN A 64 -3.12 -3.39 4.66
N VAL A 65 -2.11 -3.14 3.84
CA VAL A 65 -0.72 -3.51 4.13
C VAL A 65 -0.13 -2.37 4.93
N ALA A 66 0.05 -2.57 6.23
CA ALA A 66 0.65 -1.57 7.10
C ALA A 66 2.17 -1.53 6.88
N MET A 67 2.70 -0.35 6.60
CA MET A 67 4.14 -0.10 6.55
C MET A 67 4.58 0.60 7.83
N LYS A 68 5.76 0.22 8.35
CA LYS A 68 6.41 0.93 9.45
C LYS A 68 6.59 2.39 9.06
N GLN A 69 6.01 3.30 9.82
CA GLN A 69 6.25 4.73 9.67
C GLN A 69 7.49 5.18 10.47
N THR A 70 7.97 6.36 10.13
CA THR A 70 8.94 7.07 10.96
C THR A 70 8.32 7.33 12.33
N THR A 71 9.11 7.15 13.39
CA THR A 71 8.63 7.44 14.75
C THR A 71 8.31 8.94 14.86
N PRO A 72 7.11 9.31 15.34
CA PRO A 72 6.72 10.71 15.43
C PRO A 72 7.62 11.44 16.44
N SER A 73 8.12 12.63 16.06
CA SER A 73 8.93 13.47 16.96
C SER A 73 8.12 14.12 18.07
N SER A 74 6.80 14.23 17.89
CA SER A 74 5.85 14.74 18.88
C SER A 74 4.51 14.02 18.75
N SER A 75 3.69 14.06 19.80
CA SER A 75 2.36 13.45 19.77
C SER A 75 1.41 14.11 18.75
N VAL A 76 1.72 15.33 18.27
CA VAL A 76 0.94 16.04 17.25
C VAL A 76 1.14 15.46 15.85
N GLY A 77 2.24 14.74 15.63
CA GLY A 77 2.58 14.20 14.31
C GLY A 77 3.04 15.28 13.32
N ALA A 78 2.99 14.93 12.04
CA ALA A 78 3.36 15.79 10.92
C ALA A 78 2.39 15.61 9.75
N ALA A 79 2.45 16.55 8.79
CA ALA A 79 1.67 16.46 7.56
C ALA A 79 1.92 15.12 6.83
N GLY A 80 0.84 14.46 6.43
CA GLY A 80 0.87 13.12 5.83
C GLY A 80 0.50 12.00 6.80
N ASP A 81 0.52 12.24 8.11
CA ASP A 81 0.04 11.27 9.09
C ASP A 81 -1.47 11.05 8.96
N SER A 82 -1.88 9.79 9.01
CA SER A 82 -3.28 9.36 8.90
C SER A 82 -3.60 8.25 9.91
N ALA A 83 -4.87 8.14 10.26
CA ALA A 83 -5.35 7.12 11.20
C ALA A 83 -4.97 5.70 10.74
N GLY A 84 -4.49 4.88 11.66
CA GLY A 84 -4.08 3.50 11.39
C GLY A 84 -2.60 3.34 11.02
N MET A 85 -1.84 4.43 10.89
CA MET A 85 -0.39 4.34 10.78
C MET A 85 0.25 3.76 12.05
N ILE A 86 1.27 2.93 11.87
CA ILE A 86 1.98 2.25 12.96
C ILE A 86 3.46 2.58 12.84
N ALA A 87 4.07 2.96 13.96
CA ALA A 87 5.52 3.12 14.10
C ALA A 87 6.01 2.40 15.36
N TRP A 88 7.30 2.11 15.42
CA TRP A 88 7.93 1.59 16.64
C TRP A 88 9.41 1.96 16.66
N ASP A 89 9.93 2.05 17.87
CA ASP A 89 11.34 2.21 18.19
C ASP A 89 11.75 1.16 19.23
N THR A 90 12.95 1.31 19.81
CA THR A 90 13.46 0.39 20.84
C THR A 90 12.64 0.38 22.14
N ASN A 91 11.89 1.45 22.42
CA ASN A 91 11.22 1.69 23.69
C ASN A 91 9.68 1.64 23.58
N TYR A 92 9.10 1.91 22.41
CA TYR A 92 7.66 2.11 22.25
C TYR A 92 7.11 1.57 20.93
N ILE A 93 5.84 1.15 20.99
CA ILE A 93 4.97 0.99 19.81
C ILE A 93 4.02 2.19 19.75
N TYR A 94 3.82 2.74 18.56
CA TYR A 94 3.03 3.93 18.28
C TYR A 94 1.90 3.62 17.31
N ILE A 95 0.73 4.24 17.53
CA ILE A 95 -0.43 4.16 16.64
C ILE A 95 -0.96 5.58 16.42
N CYS A 96 -1.13 5.96 15.16
CA CYS A 96 -1.78 7.20 14.76
C CYS A 96 -3.30 7.02 14.79
N THR A 97 -4.01 7.88 15.50
CA THR A 97 -5.46 7.77 15.73
C THR A 97 -6.30 8.69 14.85
N ALA A 98 -5.70 9.66 14.16
CA ALA A 98 -6.39 10.64 13.33
C ALA A 98 -5.45 11.20 12.25
N ALA A 99 -6.00 11.93 11.27
CA ALA A 99 -5.18 12.69 10.34
C ALA A 99 -4.57 13.93 11.02
N HIS A 100 -3.38 14.34 10.58
CA HIS A 100 -2.73 15.54 11.13
C HIS A 100 -3.51 16.82 10.82
N ASP A 101 -3.75 17.61 11.87
CA ASP A 101 -4.46 18.90 11.82
C ASP A 101 -3.63 20.07 12.34
N GLY A 102 -2.34 19.83 12.63
CA GLY A 102 -1.40 20.84 13.13
C GLY A 102 -1.45 21.11 14.64
N SER A 103 -2.37 20.52 15.40
CA SER A 103 -2.51 20.85 16.84
C SER A 103 -2.91 19.68 17.75
N THR A 104 -3.72 18.74 17.27
CA THR A 104 -4.23 17.63 18.07
C THR A 104 -3.14 16.58 18.27
N ALA A 105 -3.06 16.00 19.48
CA ALA A 105 -2.22 14.84 19.73
C ALA A 105 -2.81 13.58 19.07
N ILE A 106 -2.39 13.28 17.84
CA ILE A 106 -2.87 12.15 17.04
C ILE A 106 -2.07 10.86 17.25
N TRP A 107 -0.86 10.92 17.82
CA TRP A 107 -0.04 9.74 18.07
C TRP A 107 -0.15 9.29 19.52
N LYS A 108 -0.55 8.03 19.70
CA LYS A 108 -0.51 7.34 20.99
C LYS A 108 0.63 6.33 20.98
N ARG A 109 1.18 6.05 22.16
CA ARG A 109 2.26 5.07 22.33
C ARG A 109 2.06 4.18 23.55
N VAL A 110 2.61 2.98 23.49
CA VAL A 110 2.71 2.05 24.61
C VAL A 110 4.19 1.68 24.81
N ALA A 111 4.63 1.63 26.07
CA ALA A 111 5.99 1.27 26.43
C ALA A 111 6.22 -0.24 26.26
N LEU A 112 7.38 -0.59 25.74
CA LEU A 112 7.88 -1.96 25.72
C LEU A 112 8.54 -2.27 27.07
N SER A 113 8.28 -3.45 27.62
CA SER A 113 8.95 -3.95 28.83
C SER A 113 9.90 -5.09 28.47
N THR A 114 10.88 -5.34 29.33
CA THR A 114 11.74 -6.53 29.22
C THR A 114 10.92 -7.80 29.47
N TYR A 115 11.40 -8.93 28.94
CA TYR A 115 10.86 -10.26 29.19
C TYR A 115 11.31 -10.80 30.56
#